data_AF-G5HF67-F1
#
_entry.id   AF-G5HF67-F1
#
_cell.length_a   1.000
_cell.length_b   1.000
_cell.length_c   1.000
_cell.angle_alpha   90.00
_cell.angle_beta   90.00
_cell.angle_gamma   90.00
#
_symmetry.space_group_name_H-M   'P 1'
#
loop_
_entity.id
_entity.type
_entity.pdbx_description
1 polymer ?
#
loop_
_entity_poly.entity_id
_entity_poly.type
_entity_poly.pdbx_seq_one_letter_code
_entity_poly.pdbx_strand_id
1 'polypeptide(L)'
;MDKRYLINYLRLSKGDVERRDESNSITNQRRIQDEYIKNHIQLQTYARLEFVDDGYSGTNFERPGICKVLELVRGGKAACIIVKDLSRFGREYIEVGYYLEHIFPALGVRFIAINDQFDSDDFQNEVPGIEIAVKNIMNSYMSQEQSYKIKKSIYQQRKTGEHVGAGTPYGYKKIRGCGNQLLVDHEAAFIVQRIFRMALEGDGRSEIARILNAEGVPTPGDYKQCKKYHRDPPVKERDWSNAAVSHILKNEAYIGTAVSGQHYRPEMGKRYVKAAPRQQWEIIENAHPAIIGRGDFQKVQEGFKKTDHT
;
A
#
# COMPACT_ATOMS: atom_id res chain seq x y z
N MET A 1 52.68 3.35 5.68
CA MET A 1 51.29 2.87 5.79
C MET A 1 50.62 3.16 4.46
N ASP A 2 50.07 2.13 3.80
CA ASP A 2 49.31 2.33 2.56
C ASP A 2 48.09 3.21 2.83
N LYS A 3 47.88 4.18 1.93
CA LYS A 3 46.82 5.18 2.07
C LYS A 3 45.46 4.51 1.90
N ARG A 4 44.69 4.40 2.97
CA ARG A 4 43.30 3.91 2.95
C ARG A 4 42.31 5.07 2.79
N TYR A 5 41.17 4.80 2.16
CA TYR A 5 40.18 5.80 1.74
C TYR A 5 38.82 5.62 2.42
N LEU A 6 38.14 6.74 2.68
CA LEU A 6 36.71 6.76 2.97
C LEU A 6 35.96 6.78 1.64
N ILE A 7 35.08 5.80 1.44
CA ILE A 7 34.36 5.58 0.20
C ILE A 7 32.89 5.99 0.37
N ASN A 8 32.50 7.05 -0.31
CA ASN A 8 31.11 7.45 -0.47
C ASN A 8 30.51 6.69 -1.64
N TYR A 9 29.53 5.82 -1.36
CA TYR A 9 28.82 5.09 -2.40
C TYR A 9 27.37 5.56 -2.52
N LEU A 10 26.96 5.89 -3.75
CA LEU A 10 25.69 6.50 -4.08
C LEU A 10 25.02 5.67 -5.18
N ARG A 11 23.73 5.35 -5.02
CA ARG A 11 22.99 4.58 -6.02
C ARG A 11 21.60 5.13 -6.24
N LEU A 12 21.20 5.28 -7.49
CA LEU A 12 19.81 5.61 -7.87
C LEU A 12 19.28 4.52 -8.79
N SER A 13 18.08 4.00 -8.49
CA SER A 13 17.51 2.95 -9.32
C SER A 13 16.81 3.52 -10.55
N LYS A 14 16.85 2.81 -11.68
CA LYS A 14 16.20 3.24 -12.94
C LYS A 14 14.73 3.63 -12.76
N GLY A 15 13.99 2.87 -11.94
CA GLY A 15 12.58 3.14 -11.66
C GLY A 15 12.33 4.36 -10.76
N ASP A 16 13.37 4.87 -10.10
CA ASP A 16 13.33 6.10 -9.29
C ASP A 16 13.88 7.30 -10.08
N VAL A 17 14.59 7.10 -11.19
CA VAL A 17 14.90 8.18 -12.14
C VAL A 17 13.62 8.67 -12.81
N GLU A 18 12.73 7.74 -13.19
CA GLU A 18 11.43 8.05 -13.79
C GLU A 18 10.46 8.72 -12.81
N ARG A 19 10.55 8.36 -11.52
CA ARG A 19 9.77 8.97 -10.44
C ARG A 19 10.65 10.00 -9.74
N ARG A 20 10.64 11.27 -10.18
CA ARG A 20 11.45 12.38 -9.62
C ARG A 20 11.32 12.55 -8.08
N ASP A 21 11.88 11.63 -7.33
CA ASP A 21 11.82 11.58 -5.87
C ASP A 21 13.06 12.27 -5.34
N GLU A 22 12.91 13.53 -4.95
CA GLU A 22 13.99 14.37 -4.43
C GLU A 22 14.72 13.71 -3.26
N SER A 23 14.01 12.93 -2.44
CA SER A 23 14.57 12.23 -1.28
C SER A 23 15.58 11.14 -1.67
N ASN A 24 15.41 10.56 -2.86
CA ASN A 24 16.23 9.47 -3.37
C ASN A 24 17.31 9.94 -4.34
N SER A 25 17.28 11.20 -4.77
CA SER A 25 18.28 11.79 -5.66
C SER A 25 19.73 11.60 -5.15
N ILE A 26 20.68 11.43 -6.08
CA ILE A 26 22.12 11.34 -5.76
C ILE A 26 22.58 12.56 -4.97
N THR A 27 22.06 13.75 -5.30
CA THR A 27 22.36 15.01 -4.60
C THR A 27 21.95 14.95 -3.13
N ASN A 28 20.75 14.47 -2.82
CA ASN A 28 20.32 14.35 -1.42
C ASN A 28 21.12 13.27 -0.67
N GLN A 29 21.43 12.15 -1.31
CA GLN A 29 22.27 11.11 -0.71
C GLN A 29 23.66 11.65 -0.35
N ARG A 30 24.28 12.42 -1.26
CA ARG A 30 25.57 13.07 -1.02
C ARG A 30 25.51 14.04 0.15
N ARG A 31 24.48 14.89 0.20
CA ARG A 31 24.26 15.84 1.31
C ARG A 31 24.18 15.14 2.66
N ILE A 32 23.40 14.06 2.76
CA ILE A 32 23.25 13.26 3.99
C ILE A 32 24.59 12.66 4.41
N GLN A 33 25.35 12.07 3.48
CA GLN A 33 26.66 11.50 3.79
C GLN A 33 27.68 12.57 4.19
N ASP A 34 27.70 13.72 3.52
CA ASP A 34 28.58 14.85 3.86
C ASP A 34 28.29 15.40 5.26
N GLU A 35 27.01 15.57 5.59
CA GLU A 35 26.57 16.03 6.91
C GLU A 35 26.98 15.04 8.01
N TYR A 36 26.80 13.74 7.76
CA TYR A 36 27.23 12.69 8.68
C TYR A 36 28.75 12.73 8.89
N ILE A 37 29.55 12.80 7.81
CA ILE A 37 31.02 12.83 7.91
C ILE A 37 31.51 14.09 8.66
N LYS A 38 30.88 15.25 8.44
CA LYS A 38 31.21 16.49 9.17
C LYS A 38 31.04 16.35 10.67
N ASN A 39 30.06 15.55 11.10
CA ASN A 39 29.77 15.32 12.52
C ASN A 39 30.64 14.20 13.14
N HIS A 40 31.45 13.48 12.36
CA HIS A 40 32.27 12.35 12.83
C HIS A 40 33.75 12.56 12.46
N ILE A 41 34.51 13.13 13.40
CA ILE A 41 35.92 13.54 13.23
C ILE A 41 36.81 12.38 12.77
N GLN A 42 36.56 11.16 13.26
CA GLN A 42 37.32 9.96 12.89
C GLN A 42 37.26 9.65 11.38
N LEU A 43 36.14 9.97 10.72
CA LEU A 43 35.97 9.73 9.28
C LEU A 43 36.72 10.75 8.43
N GLN A 44 36.99 11.94 8.97
CA GLN A 44 37.69 13.02 8.27
C GLN A 44 39.20 12.79 8.15
N THR A 45 39.73 11.79 8.86
CA THR A 45 41.14 11.40 8.80
C THR A 45 41.53 10.72 7.48
N TYR A 46 40.55 10.17 6.75
CA TYR A 46 40.76 9.47 5.48
C TYR A 46 40.53 10.38 4.27
N ALA A 47 41.31 10.15 3.21
CA ALA A 47 41.02 10.76 1.91
C ALA A 47 39.71 10.18 1.34
N ARG A 48 38.87 11.03 0.75
CA ARG A 48 37.54 10.65 0.27
C ARG A 48 37.56 10.26 -1.21
N LEU A 49 36.85 9.18 -1.54
CA LEU A 49 36.53 8.77 -2.91
C LEU A 49 35.02 8.60 -3.04
N GLU A 50 34.45 9.05 -4.16
CA GLU A 50 33.02 8.93 -4.44
C GLU A 50 32.79 8.04 -5.65
N PHE A 51 31.85 7.09 -5.53
CA PHE A 51 31.40 6.25 -6.62
C PHE A 51 29.88 6.31 -6.74
N VAL A 52 29.40 6.45 -7.97
CA VAL A 52 27.99 6.65 -8.28
C VAL A 52 27.51 5.58 -9.27
N ASP A 53 26.43 4.91 -8.93
CA ASP A 53 25.68 4.02 -9.82
C ASP A 53 24.29 4.62 -10.08
N ASP A 54 24.17 5.40 -11.16
CA ASP A 54 22.90 6.00 -11.60
C ASP A 54 22.17 5.09 -12.61
N GLY A 55 20.90 4.81 -12.36
CA GLY A 55 20.08 3.93 -13.19
C GLY A 55 20.29 2.43 -12.98
N TYR A 56 20.98 2.00 -11.91
CA TYR A 56 21.28 0.59 -11.67
C TYR A 56 20.34 -0.08 -10.65
N SER A 57 20.00 -1.35 -10.90
CA SER A 57 19.24 -2.17 -9.94
C SER A 57 20.06 -2.45 -8.67
N GLY A 58 19.38 -2.82 -7.59
CA GLY A 58 20.03 -3.21 -6.33
C GLY A 58 20.21 -4.72 -6.20
N THR A 59 19.80 -5.49 -7.22
CA THR A 59 19.61 -6.95 -7.14
C THR A 59 20.88 -7.76 -7.38
N ASN A 60 21.98 -7.12 -7.82
CA ASN A 60 23.28 -7.74 -8.01
C ASN A 60 24.39 -6.70 -7.78
N PHE A 61 25.64 -7.17 -7.74
CA PHE A 61 26.85 -6.34 -7.60
C PHE A 61 27.59 -6.10 -8.93
N GLU A 62 26.96 -6.40 -10.07
CA GLU A 62 27.50 -6.13 -11.41
C GLU A 62 27.22 -4.68 -11.83
N ARG A 63 27.76 -3.73 -11.05
CA ARG A 63 27.56 -2.29 -11.30
C ARG A 63 28.89 -1.56 -11.32
N PRO A 64 29.14 -0.63 -12.26
CA PRO A 64 30.46 -0.02 -12.44
C PRO A 64 31.02 0.66 -11.18
N GLY A 65 30.17 1.36 -10.42
CA GLY A 65 30.54 2.01 -9.18
C GLY A 65 30.88 1.00 -8.10
N ILE A 66 29.98 0.04 -7.81
CA ILE A 66 30.23 -0.94 -6.76
C ILE A 66 31.40 -1.88 -7.08
N CYS A 67 31.61 -2.25 -8.35
CA CYS A 67 32.77 -3.05 -8.75
C CYS A 67 34.08 -2.34 -8.39
N LYS A 68 34.19 -1.04 -8.66
CA LYS A 68 35.37 -0.24 -8.27
C LYS A 68 35.54 -0.15 -6.75
N VAL A 69 34.44 -0.01 -6.01
CA VAL A 69 34.48 -0.05 -4.53
C VAL A 69 35.03 -1.39 -4.05
N LEU A 70 34.53 -2.50 -4.58
CA LEU A 70 34.96 -3.84 -4.19
C LEU A 70 36.40 -4.15 -4.60
N GLU A 71 36.90 -3.59 -5.72
CA GLU A 71 38.31 -3.65 -6.08
C GLU A 71 39.20 -2.93 -5.06
N LEU A 72 38.79 -1.75 -4.59
CA LEU A 72 39.51 -1.02 -3.54
C LEU A 72 39.50 -1.78 -2.21
N VAL A 73 38.40 -2.45 -1.88
CA VAL A 73 38.30 -3.33 -0.71
C VAL A 73 39.28 -4.50 -0.83
N ARG A 74 39.24 -5.24 -1.93
CA ARG A 74 40.15 -6.38 -2.18
C ARG A 74 41.62 -5.97 -2.22
N GLY A 75 41.90 -4.76 -2.70
CA GLY A 75 43.24 -4.17 -2.72
C GLY A 75 43.69 -3.59 -1.38
N GLY A 76 42.91 -3.71 -0.29
CA GLY A 76 43.25 -3.18 1.03
C GLY A 76 43.25 -1.65 1.13
N LYS A 77 42.70 -0.96 0.12
CA LYS A 77 42.71 0.51 0.02
C LYS A 77 41.44 1.15 0.60
N ALA A 78 40.36 0.42 0.81
CA ALA A 78 39.17 0.95 1.49
C ALA A 78 39.40 0.93 3.01
N ALA A 79 39.17 2.05 3.71
CA ALA A 79 39.09 2.10 5.18
C ALA A 79 37.64 1.97 5.66
N CYS A 80 36.76 2.72 5.03
CA CYS A 80 35.36 2.80 5.40
C CYS A 80 34.50 2.97 4.14
N ILE A 81 33.33 2.34 4.10
CA ILE A 81 32.31 2.55 3.08
C ILE A 81 31.10 3.18 3.74
N ILE A 82 30.60 4.28 3.19
CA ILE A 82 29.41 4.97 3.67
C ILE A 82 28.33 5.03 2.60
N VAL A 83 27.12 4.64 2.99
CA VAL A 83 25.91 4.70 2.17
C VAL A 83 24.78 5.40 2.92
N LYS A 84 23.79 5.92 2.19
CA LYS A 84 22.59 6.51 2.81
C LYS A 84 21.79 5.45 3.58
N ASP A 85 21.55 4.30 2.95
CA ASP A 85 20.80 3.17 3.47
C ASP A 85 21.32 1.87 2.85
N LEU A 86 21.14 0.72 3.52
CA LEU A 86 21.60 -0.61 3.10
C LEU A 86 21.13 -0.96 1.69
N SER A 87 19.93 -0.51 1.33
CA SER A 87 19.38 -0.74 -0.01
C SER A 87 20.25 -0.13 -1.11
N ARG A 88 21.05 0.91 -0.83
CA ARG A 88 22.02 1.46 -1.79
C ARG A 88 23.12 0.47 -2.09
N PHE A 89 23.67 -0.18 -1.09
CA PHE A 89 24.69 -1.20 -1.24
C PHE A 89 24.16 -2.46 -1.94
N GLY A 90 22.99 -2.96 -1.56
CA GLY A 90 22.36 -4.09 -2.23
C GLY A 90 20.97 -4.41 -1.68
N ARG A 91 20.19 -5.15 -2.46
CA ARG A 91 18.85 -5.64 -2.10
C ARG A 91 18.79 -7.17 -1.99
N GLU A 92 19.80 -7.88 -2.47
CA GLU A 92 19.96 -9.31 -2.28
C GLU A 92 20.56 -9.55 -0.89
N TYR A 93 19.82 -10.24 -0.02
CA TYR A 93 20.13 -10.32 1.40
C TYR A 93 21.33 -11.21 1.71
N ILE A 94 21.48 -12.32 0.98
CA ILE A 94 22.55 -13.29 1.18
C ILE A 94 23.89 -12.66 0.83
N GLU A 95 23.95 -12.00 -0.32
CA GLU A 95 25.15 -11.36 -0.84
C GLU A 95 25.54 -10.13 -0.03
N VAL A 96 24.57 -9.30 0.36
CA VAL A 96 24.82 -8.16 1.28
C VAL A 96 25.33 -8.64 2.63
N GLY A 97 24.66 -9.65 3.24
CA GLY A 97 25.09 -10.23 4.51
C GLY A 97 26.49 -10.81 4.45
N TYR A 98 26.82 -11.55 3.38
CA TYR A 98 28.15 -12.10 3.17
C TYR A 98 29.25 -11.01 3.17
N TYR A 99 29.04 -9.89 2.48
CA TYR A 99 30.00 -8.79 2.48
C TYR A 99 30.13 -8.12 3.85
N LEU A 100 29.01 -7.83 4.52
CA LEU A 100 28.99 -7.12 5.80
C LEU A 100 29.55 -7.95 6.95
N GLU A 101 29.28 -9.26 6.97
CA GLU A 101 29.63 -10.14 8.08
C GLU A 101 30.99 -10.83 7.91
N HIS A 102 31.43 -11.06 6.67
CA HIS A 102 32.64 -11.85 6.41
C HIS A 102 33.73 -11.00 5.73
N ILE A 103 33.42 -10.42 4.57
CA ILE A 103 34.46 -9.79 3.72
C ILE A 103 34.98 -8.49 4.33
N PHE A 104 34.10 -7.56 4.70
CA PHE A 104 34.52 -6.26 5.22
C PHE A 104 35.23 -6.37 6.57
N PRO A 105 34.74 -7.15 7.56
CA PRO A 105 35.45 -7.34 8.82
C PRO A 105 36.82 -8.01 8.63
N ALA A 106 36.91 -9.06 7.81
CA ALA A 106 38.17 -9.75 7.54
C ALA A 106 39.23 -8.84 6.89
N LEU A 107 38.79 -7.83 6.13
CA LEU A 107 39.65 -6.83 5.49
C LEU A 107 39.76 -5.53 6.30
N GLY A 108 39.22 -5.51 7.53
CA GLY A 108 39.22 -4.36 8.44
C GLY A 108 38.56 -3.12 7.84
N VAL A 109 37.54 -3.29 7.00
CA VAL A 109 36.76 -2.21 6.37
C VAL A 109 35.52 -1.92 7.22
N ARG A 110 35.39 -0.69 7.69
CA ARG A 110 34.17 -0.22 8.37
C ARG A 110 33.06 0.01 7.34
N PHE A 111 31.83 -0.35 7.66
CA PHE A 111 30.67 -0.09 6.82
C PHE A 111 29.60 0.67 7.59
N ILE A 112 29.11 1.76 7.01
CA ILE A 112 28.12 2.66 7.62
C ILE A 112 26.92 2.82 6.69
N ALA A 113 25.72 2.53 7.20
CA ALA A 113 24.44 2.90 6.59
C ALA A 113 23.68 3.86 7.51
N ILE A 114 23.62 5.13 7.11
CA ILE A 114 23.21 6.25 7.98
C ILE A 114 21.76 6.11 8.45
N ASN A 115 20.82 5.92 7.51
CA ASN A 115 19.40 5.89 7.83
C ASN A 115 18.97 4.61 8.55
N ASP A 116 19.69 3.51 8.33
CA ASP A 116 19.47 2.24 9.03
C ASP A 116 20.12 2.24 10.42
N GLN A 117 20.84 3.32 10.79
CA GLN A 117 21.59 3.44 12.03
C GLN A 117 22.55 2.25 12.22
N PHE A 118 23.19 1.84 11.12
CA PHE A 118 24.11 0.71 11.11
C PHE A 118 25.54 1.20 10.93
N ASP A 119 26.40 0.79 11.85
CA ASP A 119 27.84 1.01 11.80
C ASP A 119 28.57 -0.25 12.25
N SER A 120 29.35 -0.87 11.36
CA SER A 120 30.02 -2.13 11.66
C SER A 120 31.02 -2.05 12.84
N ASP A 121 31.55 -0.86 13.16
CA ASP A 121 32.47 -0.71 14.29
C ASP A 121 31.76 -0.79 15.65
N ASP A 122 30.45 -0.51 15.72
CA ASP A 122 29.68 -0.65 16.96
C ASP A 122 29.50 -2.12 17.36
N PHE A 123 29.78 -3.05 16.44
CA PHE A 123 29.52 -4.49 16.58
C PHE A 123 30.82 -5.33 16.66
N GLN A 124 31.97 -4.75 16.99
CA GLN A 124 33.26 -5.48 17.01
C GLN A 124 33.32 -6.69 17.98
N ASN A 125 32.35 -6.86 18.89
CA ASN A 125 32.30 -7.96 19.85
C ASN A 125 31.00 -8.80 19.82
N GLU A 126 30.02 -8.48 18.97
CA GLU A 126 28.75 -9.21 18.90
C GLU A 126 28.42 -9.53 17.43
N VAL A 127 28.08 -10.79 17.14
CA VAL A 127 27.90 -11.34 15.80
C VAL A 127 26.96 -10.43 14.97
N PRO A 128 27.47 -9.62 14.01
CA PRO A 128 26.73 -8.49 13.44
C PRO A 128 25.50 -8.89 12.62
N GLY A 129 25.46 -10.15 12.16
CA GLY A 129 24.37 -10.67 11.33
C GLY A 129 23.14 -11.09 12.12
N ILE A 130 23.34 -11.72 13.28
CA ILE A 130 22.23 -12.37 14.00
C ILE A 130 21.32 -11.32 14.62
N GLU A 131 21.83 -10.27 15.25
CA GLU A 131 20.96 -9.27 15.88
C GLU A 131 20.14 -8.49 14.84
N ILE A 132 20.74 -8.11 13.72
CA ILE A 132 20.04 -7.41 12.62
C ILE A 132 19.04 -8.34 11.95
N ALA A 133 19.41 -9.59 11.68
CA ALA A 133 18.49 -10.61 11.17
C ALA A 133 17.33 -10.83 12.15
N VAL A 134 17.62 -10.99 13.43
CA VAL A 134 16.62 -11.19 14.49
C VAL A 134 15.73 -9.96 14.62
N LYS A 135 16.26 -8.75 14.62
CA LYS A 135 15.50 -7.49 14.69
C LYS A 135 14.62 -7.32 13.45
N ASN A 136 15.10 -7.67 12.26
CA ASN A 136 14.30 -7.63 11.04
C ASN A 136 13.23 -8.73 11.00
N ILE A 137 13.55 -9.94 11.47
CA ILE A 137 12.58 -11.03 11.64
C ILE A 137 11.52 -10.62 12.66
N MET A 138 11.91 -10.06 13.80
CA MET A 138 11.01 -9.54 14.82
C MET A 138 10.14 -8.41 14.26
N ASN A 139 10.71 -7.43 13.56
CA ASN A 139 9.96 -6.35 12.93
C ASN A 139 8.96 -6.87 11.88
N SER A 140 9.39 -7.83 11.04
CA SER A 140 8.52 -8.50 10.07
C SER A 140 7.41 -9.28 10.79
N TYR A 141 7.75 -10.04 11.81
CA TYR A 141 6.81 -10.81 12.62
C TYR A 141 5.80 -9.90 13.31
N MET A 142 6.24 -8.83 13.98
CA MET A 142 5.38 -7.84 14.62
C MET A 142 4.49 -7.12 13.61
N SER A 143 5.00 -6.82 12.42
CA SER A 143 4.21 -6.22 11.32
C SER A 143 3.14 -7.20 10.81
N GLN A 144 3.47 -8.48 10.67
CA GLN A 144 2.52 -9.53 10.30
C GLN A 144 1.48 -9.76 11.40
N GLU A 145 1.91 -9.80 12.66
CA GLU A 145 1.04 -9.96 13.82
C GLU A 145 0.07 -8.78 13.95
N GLN A 146 0.55 -7.55 13.75
CA GLN A 146 -0.30 -6.35 13.73
C GLN A 146 -1.29 -6.40 12.57
N SER A 147 -0.85 -6.80 11.38
CA SER A 147 -1.72 -7.00 10.22
C SER A 147 -2.80 -8.06 10.50
N TYR A 148 -2.43 -9.16 11.15
CA TYR A 148 -3.36 -10.22 11.56
C TYR A 148 -4.36 -9.72 12.61
N LYS A 149 -3.90 -9.01 13.65
CA LYS A 149 -4.76 -8.42 14.68
C LYS A 149 -5.76 -7.42 14.09
N ILE A 150 -5.32 -6.56 13.17
CA ILE A 150 -6.21 -5.64 12.45
C ILE A 150 -7.26 -6.42 11.66
N LYS A 151 -6.86 -7.40 10.83
CA LYS A 151 -7.81 -8.23 10.07
C LYS A 151 -8.82 -8.93 10.99
N LYS A 152 -8.34 -9.53 12.07
CA LYS A 152 -9.17 -10.20 13.07
C LYS A 152 -10.16 -9.22 13.73
N SER A 153 -9.71 -8.02 14.08
CA SER A 153 -10.58 -6.98 14.66
C SER A 153 -11.68 -6.55 13.66
N ILE A 154 -11.32 -6.28 12.41
CA ILE A 154 -12.26 -5.95 11.33
C ILE A 154 -13.29 -7.08 11.15
N TYR A 155 -12.83 -8.33 11.15
CA TYR A 155 -13.70 -9.51 11.05
C TYR A 155 -14.69 -9.60 12.21
N GLN A 156 -14.23 -9.41 13.46
CA GLN A 156 -15.11 -9.42 14.64
C GLN A 156 -16.14 -8.30 14.59
N GLN A 157 -15.72 -7.07 14.25
CA GLN A 157 -16.61 -5.92 14.10
C GLN A 157 -17.74 -6.22 13.11
N ARG A 158 -17.43 -6.79 11.95
CA ARG A 158 -18.46 -7.15 10.96
C ARG A 158 -19.36 -8.29 11.43
N LYS A 159 -18.83 -9.26 12.17
CA LYS A 159 -19.62 -10.33 12.78
C LYS A 159 -20.65 -9.77 13.78
N THR A 160 -20.31 -8.67 14.46
CA THR A 160 -21.22 -7.93 15.34
C THR A 160 -22.06 -6.87 14.61
N GLY A 161 -22.02 -6.86 13.27
CA GLY A 161 -22.80 -5.99 12.40
C GLY A 161 -22.29 -4.56 12.23
N GLU A 162 -21.06 -4.30 12.66
CA GLU A 162 -20.39 -3.02 12.50
C GLU A 162 -19.83 -2.86 11.08
N HIS A 163 -20.04 -1.70 10.46
CA HIS A 163 -19.51 -1.45 9.12
C HIS A 163 -18.11 -0.86 9.15
N VAL A 164 -17.18 -1.68 8.71
CA VAL A 164 -15.77 -1.35 8.59
C VAL A 164 -15.42 -1.06 7.13
N GLY A 165 -15.67 0.21 6.75
CA GLY A 165 -15.41 0.75 5.42
C GLY A 165 -15.53 2.27 5.37
N ALA A 166 -14.73 2.90 4.50
CA ALA A 166 -14.65 4.36 4.36
C ALA A 166 -15.94 4.97 3.79
N GLY A 167 -16.66 4.25 2.92
CA GLY A 167 -17.95 4.66 2.37
C GLY A 167 -19.11 3.86 2.97
N THR A 168 -20.18 4.55 3.35
CA THR A 168 -21.49 3.93 3.65
C THR A 168 -22.21 3.68 2.32
N PRO A 169 -22.70 2.46 2.04
CA PRO A 169 -23.48 2.21 0.83
C PRO A 169 -24.75 3.08 0.79
N TYR A 170 -25.15 3.52 -0.40
CA TYR A 170 -26.37 4.31 -0.58
C TYR A 170 -27.60 3.52 -0.11
N GLY A 171 -28.57 4.16 0.56
CA GLY A 171 -29.68 3.46 1.23
C GLY A 171 -29.40 3.08 2.68
N TYR A 172 -28.18 3.31 3.17
CA TYR A 172 -27.82 3.11 4.56
C TYR A 172 -27.23 4.37 5.19
N LYS A 173 -27.40 4.49 6.51
CA LYS A 173 -26.78 5.51 7.35
C LYS A 173 -26.02 4.87 8.51
N LYS A 174 -24.95 5.53 8.95
CA LYS A 174 -24.19 5.13 10.15
C LYS A 174 -24.75 5.87 11.36
N ILE A 175 -24.98 5.17 12.46
CA ILE A 175 -25.16 5.81 13.77
C ILE A 175 -23.79 6.06 14.39
N ARG A 176 -23.52 7.31 14.79
CA ARG A 176 -22.37 7.63 15.63
C ARG A 176 -22.65 7.16 17.05
N GLY A 177 -21.75 6.37 17.64
CA GLY A 177 -21.84 5.90 19.03
C GLY A 177 -22.27 4.44 19.20
N CYS A 178 -22.89 3.80 18.19
CA CYS A 178 -23.27 2.38 18.20
C CYS A 178 -22.42 1.56 17.24
N GLY A 179 -21.09 1.57 17.43
CA GLY A 179 -20.19 0.68 16.71
C GLY A 179 -20.19 0.81 15.17
N ASN A 180 -20.48 1.98 14.58
CA ASN A 180 -20.58 2.10 13.10
C ASN A 180 -21.58 1.13 12.43
N GLN A 181 -22.62 0.68 13.13
CA GLN A 181 -23.65 -0.17 12.52
C GLN A 181 -24.38 0.54 11.36
N LEU A 182 -24.74 -0.24 10.33
CA LEU A 182 -25.56 0.24 9.21
C LEU A 182 -27.03 0.11 9.57
N LEU A 183 -27.73 1.24 9.54
CA LEU A 183 -29.18 1.28 9.54
C LEU A 183 -29.71 1.67 8.18
N VAL A 184 -30.91 1.20 7.88
CA VAL A 184 -31.62 1.59 6.66
C VAL A 184 -31.96 3.07 6.74
N ASP A 185 -31.61 3.80 5.68
CA ASP A 185 -32.09 5.15 5.44
C ASP A 185 -33.29 5.07 4.50
N HIS A 186 -34.51 5.14 5.05
CA HIS A 186 -35.73 4.82 4.31
C HIS A 186 -35.90 5.61 3.00
N GLU A 187 -35.50 6.88 2.98
CA GLU A 187 -35.60 7.74 1.78
C GLU A 187 -34.68 7.24 0.66
N ALA A 188 -33.40 7.01 0.97
CA ALA A 188 -32.45 6.46 0.00
C ALA A 188 -32.71 4.98 -0.33
N ALA A 189 -33.19 4.20 0.65
CA ALA A 189 -33.51 2.79 0.47
C ALA A 189 -34.69 2.59 -0.47
N PHE A 190 -35.68 3.48 -0.46
CA PHE A 190 -36.77 3.48 -1.44
C PHE A 190 -36.26 3.58 -2.87
N ILE A 191 -35.30 4.47 -3.13
CA ILE A 191 -34.68 4.61 -4.46
C ILE A 191 -33.93 3.34 -4.85
N VAL A 192 -33.20 2.71 -3.92
CA VAL A 192 -32.55 1.41 -4.16
C VAL A 192 -33.58 0.34 -4.52
N GLN A 193 -34.65 0.19 -3.74
CA GLN A 193 -35.72 -0.77 -4.02
C GLN A 193 -36.36 -0.54 -5.39
N ARG A 194 -36.56 0.72 -5.77
CA ARG A 194 -37.09 1.09 -7.07
C ARG A 194 -36.15 0.72 -8.21
N ILE A 195 -34.83 0.93 -8.04
CA ILE A 195 -33.81 0.51 -9.01
C ILE A 195 -33.83 -1.01 -9.22
N PHE A 196 -33.93 -1.79 -8.14
CA PHE A 196 -34.05 -3.25 -8.24
C PHE A 196 -35.35 -3.68 -8.93
N ARG A 197 -36.47 -3.01 -8.65
CA ARG A 197 -37.75 -3.29 -9.28
C ARG A 197 -37.73 -3.08 -10.79
N MET A 198 -37.26 -1.92 -11.25
CA MET A 198 -37.12 -1.63 -12.69
C MET A 198 -36.21 -2.65 -13.39
N ALA A 199 -35.12 -3.05 -12.73
CA ALA A 199 -34.24 -4.10 -13.27
C ALA A 199 -34.93 -5.48 -13.37
N LEU A 200 -35.81 -5.83 -12.43
CA LEU A 200 -36.62 -7.06 -12.47
C LEU A 200 -37.72 -7.01 -13.53
N GLU A 201 -38.23 -5.83 -13.83
CA GLU A 201 -39.23 -5.58 -14.88
C GLU A 201 -38.61 -5.61 -16.29
N GLY A 202 -37.27 -5.54 -16.39
CA GLY A 202 -36.50 -5.71 -17.62
C GLY A 202 -35.78 -4.45 -18.09
N ASP A 203 -35.87 -3.34 -17.35
CA ASP A 203 -35.24 -2.09 -17.74
C ASP A 203 -33.71 -2.19 -17.72
N GLY A 204 -33.09 -1.70 -18.80
CA GLY A 204 -31.65 -1.63 -18.90
C GLY A 204 -31.04 -0.61 -17.93
N ARG A 205 -29.79 -0.83 -17.50
CA ARG A 205 -29.02 0.10 -16.63
C ARG A 205 -29.01 1.56 -17.12
N SER A 206 -28.90 1.77 -18.43
CA SER A 206 -28.92 3.10 -19.05
C SER A 206 -30.32 3.73 -19.03
N GLU A 207 -31.36 2.90 -19.18
CA GLU A 207 -32.75 3.33 -19.12
C GLU A 207 -33.14 3.73 -17.69
N ILE A 208 -32.80 2.91 -16.70
CA ILE A 208 -32.94 3.23 -15.29
C ILE A 208 -32.27 4.58 -14.97
N ALA A 209 -31.03 4.77 -15.42
CA ALA A 209 -30.31 6.04 -15.22
C ALA A 209 -31.05 7.22 -15.87
N ARG A 210 -31.56 7.06 -17.10
CA ARG A 210 -32.32 8.08 -17.82
C ARG A 210 -33.61 8.46 -17.08
N ILE A 211 -34.36 7.47 -16.59
CA ILE A 211 -35.60 7.68 -15.83
C ILE A 211 -35.30 8.48 -14.55
N LEU A 212 -34.33 8.04 -13.75
CA LEU A 212 -33.92 8.72 -12.52
C LEU A 212 -33.46 10.17 -12.79
N ASN A 213 -32.73 10.39 -13.89
CA ASN A 213 -32.27 11.71 -14.28
C ASN A 213 -33.40 12.65 -14.71
N ALA A 214 -34.39 12.14 -15.46
CA ALA A 214 -35.54 12.90 -15.93
C ALA A 214 -36.45 13.35 -14.79
N GLU A 215 -36.54 12.53 -13.75
CA GLU A 215 -37.33 12.81 -12.54
C GLU A 215 -36.57 13.67 -11.51
N GLY A 216 -35.32 14.05 -11.81
CA GLY A 216 -34.52 14.88 -10.90
C GLY A 216 -34.05 14.15 -9.65
N VAL A 217 -34.00 12.81 -9.64
CA VAL A 217 -33.58 12.03 -8.46
C VAL A 217 -32.09 12.27 -8.18
N PRO A 218 -31.72 12.74 -6.98
CA PRO A 218 -30.32 12.98 -6.60
C PRO A 218 -29.46 11.72 -6.67
N THR A 219 -28.23 11.83 -7.13
CA THR A 219 -27.27 10.70 -7.14
C THR A 219 -26.83 10.34 -5.72
N PRO A 220 -26.26 9.14 -5.49
CA PRO A 220 -25.74 8.77 -4.17
C PRO A 220 -24.72 9.77 -3.60
N GLY A 221 -23.91 10.37 -4.48
CA GLY A 221 -22.96 11.41 -4.11
C GLY A 221 -23.66 12.69 -3.68
N ASP A 222 -24.65 13.15 -4.46
CA ASP A 222 -25.39 14.38 -4.19
C ASP A 222 -26.22 14.25 -2.92
N TYR A 223 -26.90 13.12 -2.74
CA TYR A 223 -27.66 12.81 -1.55
C TYR A 223 -26.78 12.86 -0.29
N LYS A 224 -25.61 12.21 -0.34
CA LYS A 224 -24.65 12.22 0.77
C LYS A 224 -24.14 13.63 1.07
N GLN A 225 -23.89 14.43 0.04
CA GLN A 225 -23.44 15.81 0.19
C GLN A 225 -24.53 16.69 0.79
N CYS A 226 -25.78 16.59 0.31
CA CYS A 226 -26.92 17.32 0.84
C CYS A 226 -27.17 16.98 2.31
N LYS A 227 -27.18 15.70 2.69
CA LYS A 227 -27.31 15.29 4.10
C LYS A 227 -26.15 15.81 4.97
N LYS A 228 -24.91 15.82 4.45
CA LYS A 228 -23.75 16.37 5.18
C LYS A 228 -23.90 17.88 5.44
N TYR A 229 -24.45 18.62 4.48
CA TYR A 229 -24.64 20.07 4.57
C TYR A 229 -26.05 20.48 5.00
N HIS A 230 -26.87 19.54 5.49
CA HIS A 230 -28.25 19.75 5.93
C HIS A 230 -29.11 20.51 4.89
N ARG A 231 -28.90 20.24 3.60
CA ARG A 231 -29.72 20.77 2.50
C ARG A 231 -30.93 19.85 2.28
N ASP A 232 -32.12 20.42 2.38
CA ASP A 232 -33.39 19.73 2.21
C ASP A 232 -34.34 20.60 1.36
N PRO A 233 -34.92 20.10 0.25
CA PRO A 233 -34.73 18.76 -0.33
C PRO A 233 -33.32 18.54 -0.90
N PRO A 234 -32.85 17.28 -1.03
CA PRO A 234 -31.58 17.00 -1.67
C PRO A 234 -31.62 17.44 -3.14
N VAL A 235 -30.61 18.19 -3.57
CA VAL A 235 -30.52 18.77 -4.92
C VAL A 235 -29.68 17.86 -5.81
N LYS A 236 -30.18 17.58 -7.02
CA LYS A 236 -29.42 16.87 -8.05
C LYS A 236 -28.44 17.84 -8.72
N GLU A 237 -27.15 17.58 -8.58
CA GLU A 237 -26.07 18.32 -9.25
C GLU A 237 -25.37 17.47 -10.31
N ARG A 238 -25.42 16.14 -10.17
CA ARG A 238 -24.83 15.15 -11.08
C ARG A 238 -25.89 14.26 -11.69
N ASP A 239 -25.58 13.70 -12.85
CA ASP A 239 -26.41 12.69 -13.50
C ASP A 239 -26.06 11.27 -13.01
N TRP A 240 -27.10 10.45 -12.88
CA TRP A 240 -26.99 9.00 -12.81
C TRP A 240 -26.33 8.48 -14.07
N SER A 241 -25.29 7.66 -13.89
CA SER A 241 -24.63 6.94 -14.96
C SER A 241 -24.99 5.46 -14.95
N ASN A 242 -24.87 4.80 -16.10
CA ASN A 242 -24.98 3.34 -16.19
C ASN A 242 -24.09 2.63 -15.16
N ALA A 243 -22.86 3.14 -14.96
CA ALA A 243 -21.92 2.60 -13.99
C ALA A 243 -22.42 2.74 -12.55
N ALA A 244 -23.04 3.87 -12.18
CA ALA A 244 -23.60 4.07 -10.85
C ALA A 244 -24.76 3.08 -10.58
N VAL A 245 -25.66 2.92 -11.55
CA VAL A 245 -26.76 1.94 -11.46
C VAL A 245 -26.20 0.51 -11.38
N SER A 246 -25.23 0.17 -12.24
CA SER A 246 -24.59 -1.15 -12.21
C SER A 246 -23.88 -1.43 -10.89
N HIS A 247 -23.28 -0.42 -10.26
CA HIS A 247 -22.63 -0.58 -8.97
C HIS A 247 -23.66 -0.90 -7.87
N ILE A 248 -24.82 -0.24 -7.88
CA ILE A 248 -25.90 -0.54 -6.93
C ILE A 248 -26.42 -1.97 -7.13
N LEU A 249 -26.75 -2.33 -8.38
CA LEU A 249 -27.35 -3.63 -8.68
C LEU A 249 -26.41 -4.81 -8.39
N LYS A 250 -25.08 -4.62 -8.41
CA LYS A 250 -24.08 -5.67 -8.10
C LYS A 250 -23.64 -5.72 -6.64
N ASN A 251 -24.06 -4.76 -5.81
CA ASN A 251 -23.54 -4.63 -4.44
C ASN A 251 -24.29 -5.57 -3.47
N GLU A 252 -23.60 -6.58 -2.97
CA GLU A 252 -24.13 -7.57 -2.01
C GLU A 252 -24.49 -6.95 -0.64
N ALA A 253 -24.08 -5.71 -0.36
CA ALA A 253 -24.54 -5.00 0.84
C ALA A 253 -26.07 -4.90 0.90
N TYR A 254 -26.77 -4.84 -0.23
CA TYR A 254 -28.23 -4.70 -0.26
C TYR A 254 -29.01 -5.92 0.23
N ILE A 255 -28.36 -7.09 0.24
CA ILE A 255 -28.89 -8.33 0.82
C ILE A 255 -28.37 -8.59 2.24
N GLY A 256 -27.84 -7.56 2.91
CA GLY A 256 -27.31 -7.67 4.26
C GLY A 256 -25.95 -8.36 4.35
N THR A 257 -25.20 -8.46 3.25
CA THR A 257 -23.92 -9.18 3.20
C THR A 257 -22.75 -8.19 3.21
N ALA A 258 -21.82 -8.37 4.15
CA ALA A 258 -20.59 -7.59 4.22
C ALA A 258 -19.47 -8.35 3.49
N VAL A 259 -18.97 -7.75 2.39
CA VAL A 259 -17.91 -8.33 1.56
C VAL A 259 -16.61 -7.55 1.72
N SER A 260 -15.48 -8.25 1.82
CA SER A 260 -14.16 -7.62 1.85
C SER A 260 -13.06 -8.50 1.26
N GLY A 261 -11.84 -7.96 1.21
CA GLY A 261 -10.72 -8.66 0.59
C GLY A 261 -10.82 -8.70 -0.94
N GLN A 262 -11.72 -7.89 -1.54
CA GLN A 262 -11.92 -7.86 -2.99
C GLN A 262 -10.68 -7.39 -3.76
N HIS A 263 -9.78 -6.69 -3.09
CA HIS A 263 -8.53 -6.20 -3.67
C HIS A 263 -7.37 -6.45 -2.71
N TYR A 264 -6.20 -6.73 -3.26
CA TYR A 264 -4.96 -6.90 -2.51
C TYR A 264 -3.82 -6.12 -3.18
N ARG A 265 -2.78 -5.82 -2.40
CA ARG A 265 -1.54 -5.27 -2.93
C ARG A 265 -0.55 -6.41 -3.13
N PRO A 266 -0.14 -6.72 -4.38
CA PRO A 266 0.78 -7.81 -4.64
C PRO A 266 2.22 -7.48 -4.22
N GLU A 267 2.59 -6.20 -4.24
CA GLU A 267 3.93 -5.72 -3.90
C GLU A 267 3.86 -4.65 -2.81
N MET A 268 4.67 -4.82 -1.76
CA MET A 268 4.85 -3.83 -0.71
C MET A 268 5.45 -2.53 -1.30
N GLY A 269 4.92 -1.38 -0.88
CA GLY A 269 5.39 -0.05 -1.33
C GLY A 269 4.83 0.45 -2.66
N LYS A 270 4.11 -0.38 -3.42
CA LYS A 270 3.41 0.06 -4.64
C LYS A 270 2.00 0.56 -4.30
N ARG A 271 1.56 1.63 -4.98
CA ARG A 271 0.21 2.21 -4.79
C ARG A 271 -0.90 1.43 -5.50
N TYR A 272 -0.55 0.58 -6.46
CA TYR A 272 -1.54 -0.14 -7.26
C TYR A 272 -2.12 -1.35 -6.48
N VAL A 273 -3.36 -1.69 -6.77
CA VAL A 273 -4.10 -2.82 -6.18
C VAL A 273 -4.56 -3.76 -7.28
N LYS A 274 -4.61 -5.06 -7.01
CA LYS A 274 -5.18 -6.08 -7.90
C LYS A 274 -6.47 -6.63 -7.31
N ALA A 275 -7.41 -7.04 -8.16
CA ALA A 275 -8.61 -7.75 -7.73
C ALA A 275 -8.23 -9.15 -7.23
N ALA A 276 -8.76 -9.55 -6.08
CA ALA A 276 -8.58 -10.88 -5.52
C ALA A 276 -9.61 -11.86 -6.12
N PRO A 277 -9.26 -13.14 -6.32
CA PRO A 277 -10.22 -14.19 -6.64
C PRO A 277 -11.33 -14.26 -5.59
N ARG A 278 -12.56 -14.59 -6.00
CA ARG A 278 -13.74 -14.62 -5.11
C ARG A 278 -13.56 -15.59 -3.93
N GLN A 279 -12.78 -16.66 -4.09
CA GLN A 279 -12.48 -17.63 -3.04
C GLN A 279 -11.68 -17.01 -1.88
N GLN A 280 -10.99 -15.89 -2.10
CA GLN A 280 -10.22 -15.16 -1.09
C GLN A 280 -11.04 -14.05 -0.43
N TRP A 281 -12.29 -13.85 -0.86
CA TRP A 281 -13.14 -12.81 -0.30
C TRP A 281 -13.65 -13.26 1.06
N GLU A 282 -13.61 -12.34 2.02
CA GLU A 282 -14.27 -12.52 3.30
C GLU A 282 -15.71 -12.06 3.14
N ILE A 283 -16.64 -13.01 3.22
CA ILE A 283 -18.08 -12.77 3.05
C ILE A 283 -18.77 -13.11 4.37
N ILE A 284 -19.36 -12.10 4.99
CA ILE A 284 -20.15 -12.25 6.22
C ILE A 284 -21.60 -11.96 5.86
N GLU A 285 -22.40 -13.00 5.86
CA GLU A 285 -23.82 -12.92 5.60
C GLU A 285 -24.59 -12.38 6.81
N ASN A 286 -25.71 -11.69 6.55
CA ASN A 286 -26.60 -11.13 7.58
C ASN A 286 -25.87 -10.21 8.57
N ALA A 287 -24.86 -9.46 8.10
CA ALA A 287 -24.11 -8.51 8.90
C ALA A 287 -24.95 -7.28 9.26
N HIS A 288 -25.91 -6.89 8.42
CA HIS A 288 -26.75 -5.72 8.63
C HIS A 288 -28.13 -5.91 7.96
N PRO A 289 -29.14 -5.07 8.26
CA PRO A 289 -30.46 -5.20 7.68
C PRO A 289 -30.44 -5.18 6.15
N ALA A 290 -31.10 -6.15 5.51
CA ALA A 290 -31.23 -6.20 4.07
C ALA A 290 -32.27 -5.17 3.59
N ILE A 291 -31.99 -4.49 2.47
CA ILE A 291 -32.95 -3.62 1.77
C ILE A 291 -33.72 -4.41 0.70
N ILE A 292 -33.06 -5.42 0.12
CA ILE A 292 -33.55 -6.26 -0.98
C ILE A 292 -33.54 -7.73 -0.55
N GLY A 293 -34.55 -8.49 -0.96
CA GLY A 293 -34.59 -9.93 -0.75
C GLY A 293 -33.50 -10.65 -1.56
N ARG A 294 -32.90 -11.70 -0.99
CA ARG A 294 -31.84 -12.47 -1.68
C ARG A 294 -32.29 -13.03 -3.03
N GLY A 295 -33.54 -13.50 -3.13
CA GLY A 295 -34.10 -14.03 -4.37
C GLY A 295 -34.18 -12.97 -5.49
N ASP A 296 -34.62 -11.76 -5.15
CA ASP A 296 -34.71 -10.65 -6.10
C ASP A 296 -33.33 -10.22 -6.58
N PHE A 297 -32.36 -10.13 -5.67
CA PHE A 297 -30.97 -9.84 -6.01
C PHE A 297 -30.38 -10.89 -6.98
N GLN A 298 -30.62 -12.18 -6.71
CA GLN A 298 -30.14 -13.28 -7.55
C GLN A 298 -30.74 -13.23 -8.96
N LYS A 299 -32.06 -13.01 -9.08
CA LYS A 299 -32.72 -12.86 -10.39
C LYS A 299 -32.12 -11.73 -11.22
N VAL A 300 -31.81 -10.59 -10.60
CA VAL A 300 -31.12 -9.48 -11.26
C VAL A 300 -29.72 -9.88 -11.71
N GLN A 301 -28.94 -10.60 -10.88
CA GLN A 301 -27.61 -11.08 -11.29
C GLN A 301 -27.65 -12.07 -12.45
N GLU A 302 -28.66 -12.95 -12.47
CA GLU A 302 -28.87 -13.90 -13.57
C GLU A 302 -29.24 -13.20 -14.88
N GLY A 303 -30.06 -12.13 -14.79
CA GLY A 303 -30.37 -11.26 -15.92
C GLY A 303 -29.11 -10.69 -16.58
N PHE A 304 -28.14 -10.23 -15.77
CA PHE A 304 -26.86 -9.72 -16.31
C PHE A 304 -26.02 -10.77 -17.02
N LYS A 305 -25.96 -12.00 -16.50
CA LYS A 305 -25.18 -13.08 -17.13
C LYS A 305 -25.70 -13.43 -18.52
N LYS A 306 -27.00 -13.28 -18.77
CA LYS A 306 -27.60 -13.55 -20.09
C LYS A 306 -27.25 -12.46 -21.10
N THR A 307 -27.22 -11.19 -20.68
CA THR A 307 -26.93 -10.06 -21.58
C THR A 307 -25.45 -9.97 -21.98
N ASP A 308 -24.51 -10.41 -21.14
CA ASP A 308 -23.06 -10.38 -21.44
C ASP A 308 -22.61 -11.55 -22.36
N HIS A 309 -23.51 -12.47 -22.73
CA HIS A 309 -23.26 -13.61 -23.65
C HIS A 309 -23.96 -13.48 -25.00
N THR A 310 -24.46 -12.28 -25.34
CA THR A 310 -25.09 -11.94 -26.62
C THR A 310 -24.33 -10.78 -27.25
#